data_AF-A0A7X7HN56-F1
#
_entry.id   AF-A0A7X7HN56-F1
#
_cell.length_a   1.000
_cell.length_b   1.000
_cell.length_c   1.000
_cell.angle_alpha   90.00
_cell.angle_beta   90.00
_cell.angle_gamma   90.00
#
_symmetry.space_group_name_H-M   'P 1'
#
loop_
_entity.id
_entity.type
_entity.pdbx_description
1 polymer ?
#
loop_
_entity_poly.entity_id
_entity_poly.type
_entity_poly.pdbx_seq_one_letter_code
_entity_poly.pdbx_strand_id
1 'polypeptide(L)'
;IIAAPNLGSIASGLVPTLPPGGVLYTLALAGGVGGTITLAAYGYWLREKGWYTPKWMRVMRIDNTMAYVVTGTFVISMLIVGAEVVRAAGVTLSAGDRGLLELTDVLDERYGPVIGKGFLVGFWAASFSSVIGVWNGVSLMFADFWGNMRGLDSDHPDSRLGGKYFRFYLVWLTFPPMILFLLERPIALILAYGVLGSLFMPFLALTLLGLLNGKRIPREWANRPHTNVMLGITALLFVVLGIQQLVKALTPILGG
;
A
#
# COMPACT_ATOMS: atom_id res chain seq x y z
N ILE A 1 -5.19 -13.17 -29.08
CA ILE A 1 -5.55 -13.48 -27.68
C ILE A 1 -4.37 -14.25 -27.11
N ILE A 2 -3.57 -13.64 -26.23
CA ILE A 2 -2.26 -14.18 -25.80
C ILE A 2 -2.45 -15.26 -24.71
N ALA A 3 -3.43 -15.09 -23.83
CA ALA A 3 -3.94 -16.15 -22.98
C ALA A 3 -5.48 -16.08 -23.02
N ALA A 4 -6.15 -17.21 -23.26
CA ALA A 4 -7.60 -17.32 -23.08
C ALA A 4 -7.82 -17.96 -21.71
N PRO A 5 -7.95 -17.17 -20.63
CA PRO A 5 -8.25 -17.74 -19.33
C PRO A 5 -9.63 -18.42 -19.39
N ASN A 6 -9.81 -19.50 -18.65
CA ASN A 6 -11.10 -20.17 -18.58
C ASN A 6 -12.10 -19.22 -17.88
N LEU A 7 -12.93 -18.54 -18.68
CA LEU A 7 -13.88 -17.53 -18.22
C LEU A 7 -14.86 -18.08 -17.17
N GLY A 8 -15.21 -19.37 -17.24
CA GLY A 8 -16.05 -20.04 -16.23
C GLY A 8 -15.35 -20.16 -14.88
N SER A 9 -14.06 -20.50 -14.87
CA SER A 9 -13.26 -20.56 -13.64
C SER A 9 -12.99 -19.18 -13.03
N ILE A 10 -12.83 -18.13 -13.86
CA ILE A 10 -12.75 -16.75 -13.37
C ILE A 10 -14.05 -16.37 -12.67
N ALA A 11 -15.21 -16.70 -13.24
CA ALA A 11 -16.51 -16.41 -12.65
C ALA A 11 -16.69 -17.11 -11.29
N SER A 12 -16.20 -18.34 -11.12
CA SER A 12 -16.20 -19.01 -9.81
C SER A 12 -15.26 -18.36 -8.79
N GLY A 13 -14.14 -17.78 -9.24
CA GLY A 13 -13.21 -17.04 -8.37
C GLY A 13 -13.75 -15.68 -7.89
N LEU A 14 -14.78 -15.14 -8.55
CA LEU A 14 -15.47 -13.93 -8.11
C LEU A 14 -16.44 -14.19 -6.95
N VAL A 15 -16.77 -15.46 -6.67
CA VAL A 15 -17.59 -15.82 -5.51
C VAL A 15 -16.70 -15.79 -4.27
N PRO A 16 -16.96 -14.89 -3.30
CA PRO A 16 -16.14 -14.79 -2.11
C PRO A 16 -16.29 -16.05 -1.27
N THR A 17 -15.28 -16.92 -1.33
CA THR A 17 -15.18 -18.13 -0.50
C THR A 17 -13.95 -18.01 0.39
N LEU A 18 -14.14 -18.30 1.68
CA LEU A 18 -13.06 -18.27 2.67
C LEU A 18 -12.73 -19.71 3.05
N PRO A 19 -11.56 -20.24 2.63
CA PRO A 19 -11.14 -21.56 3.07
C PRO A 19 -10.92 -21.57 4.60
N PRO A 20 -11.03 -22.73 5.27
CA PRO A 20 -10.76 -22.84 6.71
C PRO A 20 -9.37 -22.29 7.04
N GLY A 21 -9.30 -21.35 7.99
CA GLY A 21 -8.04 -20.65 8.34
C GLY A 21 -7.61 -19.53 7.37
N GLY A 22 -8.32 -19.31 6.26
CA GLY A 22 -8.02 -18.31 5.23
C GLY A 22 -8.39 -16.87 5.58
N VAL A 23 -9.20 -16.66 6.63
CA VAL A 23 -9.62 -15.33 7.09
C VAL A 23 -8.42 -14.45 7.40
N LEU A 24 -7.42 -14.99 8.10
CA LEU A 24 -6.22 -14.23 8.46
C LEU A 24 -5.40 -13.83 7.24
N TYR A 25 -5.19 -14.74 6.29
CA TYR A 25 -4.46 -14.44 5.06
C TYR A 25 -5.20 -13.40 4.20
N THR A 26 -6.52 -13.52 4.11
CA THR A 26 -7.37 -12.57 3.36
C THR A 26 -7.30 -11.18 3.98
N LEU A 27 -7.40 -11.10 5.31
CA LEU A 27 -7.31 -9.85 6.05
C LEU A 27 -5.89 -9.25 6.00
N ALA A 28 -4.84 -10.07 6.06
CA ALA A 28 -3.46 -9.62 5.88
C ALA A 28 -3.21 -9.05 4.47
N LEU A 29 -3.76 -9.70 3.43
CA LEU A 29 -3.72 -9.19 2.05
C LEU A 29 -4.49 -7.86 1.93
N ALA A 30 -5.69 -7.78 2.51
CA ALA A 30 -6.47 -6.54 2.54
C ALA A 30 -5.70 -5.41 3.24
N GLY A 31 -4.96 -5.73 4.31
CA GLY A 31 -4.13 -4.77 5.04
C GLY A 31 -2.88 -4.33 4.30
N GLY A 32 -2.19 -5.24 3.61
CA GLY A 32 -1.03 -4.90 2.79
C GLY A 32 -1.37 -3.97 1.63
N VAL A 33 -2.55 -4.11 1.03
CA VAL A 33 -2.96 -3.34 -0.15
C VAL A 33 -3.66 -2.02 0.23
N GLY A 34 -4.59 -2.05 1.18
CA GLY A 34 -5.40 -0.88 1.53
C GLY A 34 -4.80 0.01 2.61
N GLY A 35 -3.83 -0.51 3.37
CA GLY A 35 -3.45 0.04 4.67
C GLY A 35 -2.18 0.88 4.75
N THR A 36 -1.78 1.48 3.64
CA THR A 36 -0.45 2.07 3.55
C THR A 36 -0.43 3.53 4.03
N ILE A 37 0.75 3.96 4.51
CA ILE A 37 1.00 5.37 4.91
C ILE A 37 0.73 6.35 3.75
N THR A 38 0.76 5.87 2.50
CA THR A 38 0.50 6.70 1.32
C THR A 38 -0.91 7.29 1.27
N LEU A 39 -1.89 6.68 1.96
CA LEU A 39 -3.23 7.27 2.10
C LEU A 39 -3.18 8.62 2.83
N ALA A 40 -2.30 8.77 3.82
CA ALA A 40 -2.08 10.06 4.48
C ALA A 40 -1.25 11.02 3.62
N ALA A 41 -0.30 10.51 2.84
CA ALA A 41 0.50 11.31 1.91
C ALA A 41 -0.35 11.95 0.79
N TYR A 42 -1.47 11.32 0.40
CA TYR A 42 -2.37 11.88 -0.61
C TYR A 42 -2.85 13.29 -0.26
N GLY A 43 -3.12 13.57 1.02
CA GLY A 43 -3.47 14.93 1.48
C GLY A 43 -2.40 15.98 1.16
N TYR A 44 -1.13 15.60 1.24
CA TYR A 44 0.01 16.47 0.92
C TYR A 44 0.14 16.69 -0.59
N TRP A 45 -0.03 15.63 -1.41
CA TRP A 45 0.00 15.78 -2.86
C TRP A 45 -1.12 16.66 -3.40
N LEU A 46 -2.30 16.60 -2.78
CA LEU A 46 -3.40 17.51 -3.10
C LEU A 46 -3.05 18.95 -2.79
N ARG A 47 -2.43 19.21 -1.63
CA ARG A 47 -1.96 20.53 -1.25
C ARG A 47 -0.93 21.07 -2.24
N GLU A 48 0.06 20.26 -2.62
CA GLU A 48 1.09 20.61 -3.61
C GLU A 48 0.49 20.89 -5.00
N LYS A 49 -0.54 20.14 -5.42
CA LYS A 49 -1.31 20.41 -6.66
C LYS A 49 -2.21 21.66 -6.58
N GLY A 50 -2.33 22.29 -5.41
CA GLY A 50 -3.28 23.38 -5.18
C GLY A 50 -4.75 22.94 -5.09
N TRP A 51 -5.01 21.65 -4.88
CA TRP A 51 -6.33 21.03 -4.81
C TRP A 51 -6.91 21.02 -3.38
N TYR A 52 -6.92 22.18 -2.72
CA TYR A 52 -7.30 22.29 -1.30
C TYR A 52 -8.66 22.96 -1.03
N THR A 53 -9.39 23.34 -2.08
CA THR A 53 -10.72 23.97 -1.97
C THR A 53 -11.83 23.07 -2.51
N PRO A 54 -13.10 23.18 -2.03
CA PRO A 54 -14.21 22.30 -2.45
C PRO A 54 -14.46 22.21 -3.97
N LYS A 55 -14.10 23.24 -4.76
CA LYS A 55 -14.20 23.21 -6.23
C LYS A 55 -13.46 22.03 -6.88
N TRP A 56 -12.42 21.52 -6.22
CA TRP A 56 -11.62 20.39 -6.69
C TRP A 56 -12.20 19.04 -6.31
N MET A 57 -13.27 18.98 -5.51
CA MET A 57 -13.74 17.71 -4.97
C MET A 57 -14.17 16.71 -6.04
N ARG A 58 -14.77 17.17 -7.13
CA ARG A 58 -15.10 16.32 -8.27
C ARG A 58 -13.84 15.76 -8.92
N VAL A 59 -12.81 16.58 -9.12
CA VAL A 59 -11.53 16.17 -9.72
C VAL A 59 -10.84 15.15 -8.82
N MET A 60 -10.75 15.40 -7.52
CA MET A 60 -10.15 14.50 -6.54
C MET A 60 -10.84 13.13 -6.49
N ARG A 61 -12.17 13.09 -6.64
CA ARG A 61 -12.93 11.83 -6.70
C ARG A 61 -12.66 11.05 -7.98
N ILE A 62 -12.52 11.75 -9.11
CA ILE A 62 -12.18 11.12 -10.40
C ILE A 62 -10.74 10.57 -10.34
N ASP A 63 -9.79 11.37 -9.86
CA ASP A 63 -8.38 10.98 -9.67
C ASP A 63 -8.28 9.72 -8.80
N ASN A 64 -8.93 9.74 -7.62
CA ASN A 64 -8.95 8.61 -6.71
C ASN A 64 -9.65 7.37 -7.30
N THR A 65 -10.78 7.57 -8.01
CA THR A 65 -11.48 6.46 -8.69
C THR A 65 -10.59 5.82 -9.75
N MET A 66 -9.93 6.61 -10.58
CA MET A 66 -9.03 6.10 -11.61
C MET A 66 -7.82 5.39 -11.00
N ALA A 67 -7.26 5.92 -9.92
CA ALA A 67 -6.17 5.26 -9.20
C ALA A 67 -6.57 3.85 -8.73
N TYR A 68 -7.76 3.70 -8.13
CA TYR A 68 -8.27 2.39 -7.70
C TYR A 68 -8.65 1.48 -8.86
N VAL A 69 -9.22 2.01 -9.95
CA VAL A 69 -9.54 1.21 -11.15
C VAL A 69 -8.27 0.63 -11.76
N VAL A 70 -7.26 1.47 -12.01
CA VAL A 70 -5.98 1.02 -12.59
C VAL A 70 -5.28 0.02 -11.68
N THR A 71 -5.25 0.30 -10.36
CA THR A 71 -4.67 -0.62 -9.37
C THR A 71 -5.41 -1.95 -9.32
N GLY A 72 -6.75 -1.91 -9.33
CA GLY A 72 -7.58 -3.11 -9.36
C GLY A 72 -7.36 -3.95 -10.61
N THR A 73 -7.31 -3.31 -11.79
CA THR A 73 -6.99 -3.97 -13.06
C THR A 73 -5.60 -4.60 -13.01
N PHE A 74 -4.60 -3.89 -12.49
CA PHE A 74 -3.25 -4.41 -12.32
C PHE A 74 -3.23 -5.64 -11.40
N VAL A 75 -3.86 -5.57 -10.22
CA VAL A 75 -3.92 -6.68 -9.27
C VAL A 75 -4.63 -7.90 -9.87
N ILE A 76 -5.76 -7.71 -10.54
CA ILE A 76 -6.49 -8.80 -11.21
C ILE A 76 -5.62 -9.41 -12.31
N SER A 77 -4.95 -8.59 -13.11
CA SER A 77 -4.05 -9.06 -14.16
C SER A 77 -2.89 -9.87 -13.58
N MET A 78 -2.28 -9.40 -12.49
CA MET A 78 -1.19 -10.08 -11.83
C MET A 78 -1.64 -11.39 -11.17
N LEU A 79 -2.85 -11.45 -10.62
CA LEU A 79 -3.43 -12.69 -10.11
C LEU A 79 -3.66 -13.73 -11.22
N ILE A 80 -4.13 -13.30 -12.39
CA ILE A 80 -4.32 -14.19 -13.56
C ILE A 80 -2.96 -14.71 -14.04
N VAL A 81 -1.96 -13.84 -14.16
CA VAL A 81 -0.59 -14.22 -14.54
C VAL A 81 -0.02 -15.19 -13.51
N GLY A 82 -0.13 -14.89 -12.21
CA GLY A 82 0.34 -15.77 -11.14
C GLY A 82 -0.33 -17.14 -11.16
N ALA A 83 -1.65 -17.21 -11.38
CA ALA A 83 -2.38 -18.47 -11.49
C ALA A 83 -1.94 -19.30 -12.72
N GLU A 84 -1.71 -18.65 -13.86
CA GLU A 84 -1.23 -19.32 -15.07
C GLU A 84 0.19 -19.87 -14.89
N VAL A 85 1.03 -19.14 -14.16
CA VAL A 85 2.43 -19.49 -13.93
C VAL A 85 2.56 -20.61 -12.89
N VAL A 86 1.83 -20.54 -11.78
CA VAL A 86 1.81 -21.65 -10.80
C VAL A 86 1.31 -22.93 -11.46
N ARG A 87 0.33 -22.82 -12.37
CA ARG A 87 -0.18 -23.97 -13.15
C ARG A 87 0.82 -24.49 -14.18
N ALA A 88 1.60 -23.61 -14.81
CA ALA A 88 2.54 -23.97 -15.87
C ALA A 88 3.90 -24.47 -15.33
N ALA A 89 4.40 -23.86 -14.26
CA ALA A 89 5.69 -24.18 -13.68
C ALA A 89 5.63 -25.39 -12.73
N GLY A 90 4.48 -25.69 -12.12
CA GLY A 90 4.37 -26.78 -11.13
C GLY A 90 5.22 -26.56 -9.86
N VAL A 91 5.81 -25.38 -9.70
CA VAL A 91 6.66 -25.00 -8.56
C VAL A 91 6.05 -23.80 -7.85
N THR A 92 6.10 -23.80 -6.52
CA THR A 92 5.91 -22.60 -5.70
C THR A 92 7.09 -21.65 -5.93
N LEU A 93 6.86 -20.58 -6.71
CA LEU A 93 7.80 -19.48 -6.86
C LEU A 93 8.29 -19.02 -5.48
N SER A 94 9.61 -18.94 -5.32
CA SER A 94 10.20 -18.40 -4.10
C SER A 94 9.95 -16.88 -4.06
N ALA A 95 9.51 -16.36 -2.91
CA ALA A 95 9.03 -14.98 -2.75
C ALA A 95 10.13 -13.89 -2.83
N GLY A 96 11.29 -14.21 -3.42
CA GLY A 96 12.42 -13.29 -3.57
C GLY A 96 12.64 -12.87 -5.03
N ASP A 97 13.64 -12.01 -5.24
CA ASP A 97 14.01 -11.46 -6.56
C ASP A 97 14.24 -12.53 -7.64
N ARG A 98 14.67 -13.74 -7.23
CA ARG A 98 14.86 -14.90 -8.13
C ARG A 98 13.55 -15.45 -8.70
N GLY A 99 12.47 -15.50 -7.91
CA GLY A 99 11.18 -15.98 -8.41
C GLY A 99 10.61 -15.10 -9.52
N LEU A 100 10.87 -13.80 -9.49
CA LEU A 100 10.38 -12.88 -10.53
C LEU A 100 11.18 -13.00 -11.84
N LEU A 101 12.47 -13.34 -11.76
CA LEU A 101 13.28 -13.66 -12.92
C LEU A 101 12.85 -15.01 -13.52
N GLU A 102 12.60 -16.02 -12.69
CA GLU A 102 12.04 -17.32 -13.12
C GLU A 102 10.69 -17.15 -13.85
N LEU A 103 9.84 -16.23 -13.39
CA LEU A 103 8.59 -15.88 -14.07
C LEU A 103 8.83 -15.31 -15.47
N THR A 104 9.90 -14.53 -15.65
CA THR A 104 10.26 -13.98 -16.96
C THR A 104 10.64 -15.10 -17.92
N ASP A 105 11.44 -16.07 -17.46
CA ASP A 105 11.85 -17.21 -18.28
C ASP A 105 10.63 -18.03 -18.75
N VAL A 106 9.66 -18.27 -17.86
CA VAL A 106 8.39 -18.94 -18.20
C VAL A 106 7.58 -18.16 -19.23
N LEU A 107 7.52 -16.83 -19.10
CA LEU A 107 6.82 -15.97 -20.06
C LEU A 107 7.55 -15.92 -21.41
N ASP A 108 8.87 -15.90 -21.41
CA ASP A 108 9.70 -15.92 -22.61
C ASP A 108 9.56 -17.24 -23.37
N GLU A 109 9.58 -18.37 -22.66
CA GLU A 109 9.40 -19.71 -23.28
C GLU A 109 8.02 -19.87 -23.91
N ARG A 110 6.97 -19.36 -23.24
CA ARG A 110 5.58 -19.63 -23.63
C ARG A 110 4.96 -18.60 -24.56
N TYR A 111 5.33 -17.33 -24.39
CA TYR A 111 4.75 -16.21 -25.12
C TYR A 111 5.79 -15.41 -25.92
N GLY A 112 7.06 -15.82 -25.86
CA GLY A 112 8.16 -15.26 -26.60
C GLY A 112 8.87 -14.10 -25.88
N PRO A 113 10.09 -13.75 -26.33
CA PRO A 113 11.00 -12.84 -25.65
C PRO A 113 10.48 -11.40 -25.54
N VAL A 114 9.48 -11.01 -26.33
CA VAL A 114 8.87 -9.68 -26.26
C VAL A 114 8.01 -9.56 -25.00
N ILE A 115 7.31 -10.63 -24.63
CA ILE A 115 6.35 -10.62 -23.52
C ILE A 115 7.07 -10.70 -22.18
N GLY A 116 8.06 -11.60 -22.00
CA GLY A 116 8.79 -11.64 -20.73
C GLY A 116 9.65 -10.39 -20.53
N LYS A 117 10.35 -9.88 -21.54
CA LYS A 117 11.05 -8.58 -21.42
C LYS A 117 10.09 -7.42 -21.14
N GLY A 118 8.91 -7.40 -21.78
CA GLY A 118 7.86 -6.44 -21.50
C GLY A 118 7.38 -6.51 -20.04
N PHE A 119 7.24 -7.72 -19.49
CA PHE A 119 6.94 -7.96 -18.09
C PHE A 119 8.02 -7.37 -17.17
N LEU A 120 9.31 -7.58 -17.46
CA LEU A 120 10.40 -7.01 -16.65
C LEU A 120 10.37 -5.47 -16.62
N VAL A 121 10.13 -4.83 -17.77
CA VAL A 121 10.03 -3.36 -17.84
C VAL A 121 8.82 -2.87 -17.04
N GLY A 122 7.66 -3.54 -17.17
CA GLY A 122 6.47 -3.21 -16.42
C GLY A 122 6.65 -3.40 -14.91
N PHE A 123 7.29 -4.50 -14.50
CA PHE A 123 7.61 -4.78 -13.11
C PHE A 123 8.56 -3.74 -12.53
N TRP A 124 9.63 -3.39 -13.26
CA TRP A 124 10.55 -2.33 -12.86
C TRP A 124 9.82 -0.99 -12.68
N ALA A 125 8.97 -0.62 -13.65
CA ALA A 125 8.19 0.63 -13.58
C ALA A 125 7.24 0.65 -12.36
N ALA A 126 6.56 -0.45 -12.09
CA ALA A 126 5.66 -0.59 -10.94
C ALA A 126 6.42 -0.48 -9.61
N SER A 127 7.51 -1.23 -9.44
CA SER A 127 8.33 -1.19 -8.22
C SER A 127 8.99 0.18 -8.01
N PHE A 128 9.55 0.77 -9.05
CA PHE A 128 10.23 2.06 -8.97
C PHE A 128 9.25 3.20 -8.65
N SER A 129 8.06 3.21 -9.28
CA SER A 129 7.03 4.22 -8.99
C SER A 129 6.53 4.15 -7.54
N SER A 130 6.42 2.95 -6.96
CA SER A 130 6.04 2.75 -5.57
C SER A 130 7.06 3.37 -4.60
N VAL A 131 8.36 3.16 -4.85
CA VAL A 131 9.44 3.73 -4.04
C VAL A 131 9.43 5.26 -4.10
N ILE A 132 9.28 5.85 -5.30
CA ILE A 132 9.18 7.31 -5.48
C ILE A 132 8.02 7.89 -4.66
N GLY A 133 6.87 7.22 -4.66
CA GLY A 133 5.70 7.65 -3.89
C GLY A 133 6.00 7.76 -2.40
N VAL A 134 6.67 6.74 -1.82
CA VAL A 134 7.04 6.74 -0.40
C VAL A 134 8.10 7.79 -0.09
N TRP A 135 9.14 7.89 -0.92
CA TRP A 135 10.21 8.90 -0.78
C TRP A 135 9.66 10.31 -0.77
N ASN A 136 8.72 10.62 -1.66
CA ASN A 136 8.11 11.93 -1.71
C ASN A 136 7.12 12.13 -0.56
N GLY A 137 6.14 11.24 -0.43
CA GLY A 137 5.02 11.39 0.50
C GLY A 137 5.44 11.41 1.97
N VAL A 138 6.25 10.44 2.40
CA VAL A 138 6.67 10.35 3.81
C VAL A 138 7.62 11.48 4.17
N SER A 139 8.49 11.91 3.25
CA SER A 139 9.37 13.07 3.48
C SER A 139 8.60 14.38 3.63
N LEU A 140 7.50 14.57 2.88
CA LEU A 140 6.61 15.71 3.06
C LEU A 140 5.90 15.68 4.42
N MET A 141 5.38 14.50 4.80
CA MET A 141 4.74 14.31 6.10
C MET A 141 5.70 14.62 7.26
N PHE A 142 6.95 14.16 7.16
CA PHE A 142 7.98 14.47 8.15
C PHE A 142 8.32 15.97 8.16
N ALA A 143 8.47 16.60 7.00
CA ALA A 143 8.83 18.01 6.90
C ALA A 143 7.78 18.93 7.53
N ASP A 144 6.50 18.61 7.34
CA ASP A 144 5.37 19.32 7.96
C ASP A 144 5.32 19.05 9.48
N PHE A 145 5.44 17.78 9.91
CA PHE A 145 5.49 17.43 11.32
C PHE A 145 6.61 18.17 12.07
N TRP A 146 7.83 18.14 11.52
CA TRP A 146 8.99 18.77 12.13
C TRP A 146 8.90 20.31 12.12
N GLY A 147 8.31 20.88 11.07
CA GLY A 147 7.99 22.31 11.01
C GLY A 147 7.04 22.74 12.11
N ASN A 148 5.92 22.03 12.25
CA ASN A 148 4.92 22.27 13.29
C ASN A 148 5.52 22.10 14.70
N MET A 149 6.35 21.07 14.93
CA MET A 149 7.05 20.88 16.21
C MET A 149 8.00 22.04 16.54
N ARG A 150 8.57 22.70 15.53
CA ARG A 150 9.42 23.88 15.70
C ARG A 150 8.65 25.20 15.75
N GLY A 151 7.32 25.14 15.72
CA GLY A 151 6.46 26.33 15.71
C GLY A 151 6.58 27.16 14.44
N LEU A 152 7.03 26.56 13.33
CA LEU A 152 7.08 27.23 12.04
C LEU A 152 5.67 27.32 11.46
N ASP A 153 5.43 28.37 10.69
CA ASP A 153 4.20 28.48 9.91
C ASP A 153 4.03 27.30 8.96
N SER A 154 2.78 26.91 8.73
CA SER A 154 2.42 25.77 7.89
C SER A 154 2.99 25.87 6.46
N ASP A 155 3.29 27.09 6.02
CA ASP A 155 3.76 27.41 4.68
C ASP A 155 5.27 27.74 4.64
N HIS A 156 6.01 27.44 5.70
CA HIS A 156 7.45 27.73 5.80
C HIS A 156 8.26 26.97 4.72
N PRO A 157 9.18 27.62 3.99
CA PRO A 157 9.94 27.00 2.89
C PRO A 157 10.69 25.71 3.27
N ASP A 158 11.20 25.63 4.50
CA ASP A 158 11.93 24.44 4.97
C ASP A 158 11.06 23.19 5.15
N SER A 159 9.75 23.36 5.30
CA SER A 159 8.76 22.29 5.52
C SER A 159 8.00 21.89 4.25
N ARG A 160 8.31 22.50 3.10
CA ARG A 160 7.69 22.20 1.80
C ARG A 160 8.49 21.19 1.00
N LEU A 161 7.92 20.80 -0.15
CA LEU A 161 8.63 20.04 -1.16
C LEU A 161 9.98 20.67 -1.50
N GLY A 162 11.05 19.87 -1.40
CA GLY A 162 12.40 20.34 -1.65
C GLY A 162 13.00 21.25 -0.56
N GLY A 163 12.28 21.52 0.53
CA GLY A 163 12.77 22.23 1.70
C GLY A 163 13.83 21.45 2.49
N LYS A 164 14.46 22.11 3.46
CA LYS A 164 15.55 21.51 4.26
C LYS A 164 15.13 20.22 4.96
N TYR A 165 13.95 20.20 5.59
CA TYR A 165 13.49 19.02 6.34
C TYR A 165 13.06 17.88 5.42
N PHE A 166 12.45 18.21 4.29
CA PHE A 166 12.14 17.25 3.24
C PHE A 166 13.41 16.55 2.73
N ARG A 167 14.44 17.32 2.35
CA ARG A 167 15.71 16.77 1.82
C ARG A 167 16.44 15.94 2.87
N PHE A 168 16.47 16.40 4.11
CA PHE A 168 17.07 15.66 5.21
C PHE A 168 16.41 14.29 5.36
N TYR A 169 15.08 14.25 5.43
CA TYR A 169 14.37 13.00 5.61
C TYR A 169 14.45 12.10 4.38
N LEU A 170 14.47 12.67 3.17
CA LEU A 170 14.70 11.90 1.95
C LEU A 170 16.03 11.15 2.00
N VAL A 171 17.13 11.85 2.33
CA VAL A 171 18.45 11.23 2.49
C VAL A 171 18.45 10.19 3.61
N TRP A 172 17.80 10.50 4.73
CA TRP A 172 17.68 9.58 5.87
C TRP A 172 16.83 8.33 5.54
N LEU A 173 15.82 8.45 4.68
CA LEU A 173 14.98 7.35 4.25
C LEU A 173 15.70 6.49 3.19
N THR A 174 16.63 7.06 2.42
CA THR A 174 17.38 6.35 1.39
C THR A 174 18.59 5.60 1.96
N PHE A 175 19.52 6.28 2.63
CA PHE A 175 20.85 5.69 2.91
C PHE A 175 20.93 4.89 4.21
N PRO A 176 20.48 5.39 5.38
CA PRO A 176 20.49 4.60 6.62
C PRO A 176 19.85 3.22 6.50
N PRO A 177 18.69 3.02 5.85
CA PRO A 177 18.12 1.69 5.71
C PRO A 177 18.96 0.75 4.83
N MET A 178 19.78 1.27 3.91
CA MET A 178 20.69 0.45 3.10
C MET A 178 21.78 -0.22 3.94
N ILE A 179 22.15 0.36 5.09
CA ILE A 179 23.11 -0.27 6.02
C ILE A 179 22.53 -1.57 6.58
N LEU A 180 21.20 -1.66 6.72
CA LEU A 180 20.51 -2.85 7.20
C LEU A 180 20.61 -4.02 6.21
N PHE A 181 20.83 -3.74 4.92
CA PHE A 181 21.12 -4.77 3.92
C PHE A 181 22.38 -5.56 4.26
N LEU A 182 23.41 -4.89 4.79
CA LEU A 182 24.67 -5.52 5.21
C LEU A 182 24.52 -6.42 6.44
N LEU A 183 23.45 -6.23 7.21
CA LEU A 183 23.22 -6.98 8.44
C LEU A 183 22.49 -8.31 8.19
N GLU A 184 22.00 -8.58 6.98
CA GLU A 184 21.25 -9.81 6.65
C GLU A 184 20.18 -10.17 7.69
N ARG A 185 19.58 -9.17 8.36
CA ARG A 185 18.51 -9.35 9.37
C ARG A 185 17.15 -8.87 8.85
N PRO A 186 16.53 -9.59 7.89
CA PRO A 186 15.21 -9.24 7.36
C PRO A 186 14.12 -9.37 8.42
N ILE A 187 14.25 -10.31 9.35
CA ILE A 187 13.12 -10.76 10.17
C ILE A 187 12.61 -9.66 11.10
N ALA A 188 13.49 -8.95 11.81
CA ALA A 188 13.09 -7.89 12.74
C ALA A 188 12.48 -6.67 12.01
N LEU A 189 12.99 -6.32 10.83
CA LEU A 189 12.48 -5.21 10.02
C LEU A 189 11.14 -5.54 9.38
N ILE A 190 10.99 -6.76 8.87
CA ILE A 190 9.72 -7.27 8.33
C ILE A 190 8.66 -7.31 9.43
N LEU A 191 9.00 -7.80 10.63
CA LEU A 191 8.10 -7.81 11.79
C LEU A 191 7.72 -6.40 12.22
N ALA A 192 8.69 -5.49 12.36
CA ALA A 192 8.42 -4.10 12.74
C ALA A 192 7.54 -3.39 11.71
N TYR A 193 7.79 -3.58 10.42
CA TYR A 193 6.98 -3.04 9.34
C TYR A 193 5.55 -3.59 9.36
N GLY A 194 5.39 -4.91 9.53
CA GLY A 194 4.07 -5.55 9.64
C GLY A 194 3.26 -5.00 10.81
N VAL A 195 3.87 -4.92 12.00
CA VAL A 195 3.22 -4.38 13.21
C VAL A 195 2.85 -2.91 13.01
N LEU A 196 3.78 -2.05 12.56
CA LEU A 196 3.51 -0.63 12.32
C LEU A 196 2.40 -0.42 11.28
N GLY A 197 2.42 -1.17 10.18
CA GLY A 197 1.37 -1.12 9.15
C GLY A 197 0.00 -1.55 9.69
N SER A 198 -0.04 -2.59 10.53
CA SER A 198 -1.28 -3.08 11.14
C SER A 198 -1.90 -2.08 12.11
N LEU A 199 -1.09 -1.26 12.80
CA LEU A 199 -1.54 -0.24 13.73
C LEU A 199 -1.92 1.08 13.04
N PHE A 200 -1.33 1.36 11.87
CA PHE A 200 -1.60 2.58 11.12
C PHE A 200 -3.05 2.68 10.64
N MET A 201 -3.62 1.59 10.12
CA MET A 201 -4.99 1.60 9.59
C MET A 201 -6.08 1.84 10.64
N PRO A 202 -6.06 1.18 11.81
CA PRO A 202 -6.95 1.51 12.92
C PRO A 202 -6.83 2.97 13.31
N PHE A 203 -5.60 3.48 13.45
CA PHE A 203 -5.36 4.88 13.79
C PHE A 203 -5.99 5.82 12.75
N LEU A 204 -5.76 5.56 11.46
CA LEU A 204 -6.32 6.36 10.38
C LEU A 204 -7.85 6.31 10.35
N ALA A 205 -8.43 5.11 10.43
CA ALA A 205 -9.88 4.91 10.40
C ALA A 205 -10.59 5.63 11.56
N LEU A 206 -10.06 5.51 12.78
CA LEU A 206 -10.58 6.19 13.97
C LEU A 206 -10.42 7.71 13.87
N THR A 207 -9.28 8.18 13.35
CA THR A 207 -9.02 9.61 13.14
C THR A 207 -9.99 10.19 12.11
N LEU A 208 -10.22 9.51 10.99
CA LEU A 208 -11.19 9.93 9.97
C LEU A 208 -12.62 9.91 10.50
N LEU A 209 -13.00 8.92 11.30
CA LEU A 209 -14.29 8.91 12.00
C LEU A 209 -14.44 10.15 12.89
N GLY A 210 -13.42 10.53 13.65
CA GLY A 210 -13.45 11.73 14.49
C GLY A 210 -13.50 13.04 13.69
N LEU A 211 -12.62 13.19 12.71
CA LEU A 211 -12.47 14.41 11.92
C LEU A 211 -13.70 14.67 11.04
N LEU A 212 -14.20 13.65 10.34
CA LEU A 212 -15.27 13.79 9.35
C LEU A 212 -16.68 13.80 9.95
N ASN A 213 -16.83 13.46 11.24
CA ASN A 213 -18.06 13.70 12.00
C ASN A 213 -17.98 14.97 12.87
N GLY A 214 -16.86 15.70 12.82
CA GLY A 214 -16.64 16.90 13.63
C GLY A 214 -17.36 18.15 13.11
N LYS A 215 -17.41 19.20 13.94
CA LYS A 215 -18.10 20.47 13.63
C LYS A 215 -17.42 21.32 12.53
N ARG A 216 -16.16 21.01 12.19
CA ARG A 216 -15.34 21.80 11.23
C ARG A 216 -15.61 21.43 9.77
N ILE A 217 -16.29 20.32 9.51
CA ILE A 217 -16.52 19.81 8.15
C ILE A 217 -17.95 20.14 7.69
N PRO A 218 -18.14 20.71 6.49
CA PRO A 218 -19.47 20.92 5.92
C PRO A 218 -20.25 19.61 5.83
N ARG A 219 -21.56 19.64 6.15
CA ARG A 219 -22.42 18.44 6.17
C ARG A 219 -22.45 17.67 4.84
N GLU A 220 -22.20 18.34 3.72
CA GLU A 220 -22.11 17.74 2.38
C GLU A 220 -20.92 16.79 2.21
N TRP A 221 -19.81 17.00 2.93
CA TRP A 221 -18.58 16.21 2.88
C TRP A 221 -18.33 15.40 4.16
N ALA A 222 -19.16 15.57 5.18
CA ALA A 222 -19.13 14.78 6.39
C ALA A 222 -19.46 13.30 6.11
N ASN A 223 -19.06 12.42 7.01
CA ASN A 223 -19.36 11.01 6.86
C ASN A 223 -20.86 10.74 6.87
N ARG A 224 -21.28 9.85 5.97
CA ARG A 224 -22.64 9.30 5.96
C ARG A 224 -22.70 8.06 6.86
N PRO A 225 -23.91 7.62 7.28
CA PRO A 225 -24.04 6.43 8.13
C PRO A 225 -23.34 5.19 7.57
N HIS A 226 -23.44 4.93 6.27
CA HIS A 226 -22.74 3.80 5.63
C HIS A 226 -21.22 3.95 5.69
N THR A 227 -20.67 5.16 5.51
CA THR A 227 -19.23 5.42 5.61
C THR A 227 -18.74 5.21 7.04
N ASN A 228 -19.51 5.64 8.03
CA ASN A 228 -19.20 5.41 9.44
C ASN A 228 -19.18 3.92 9.79
N VAL A 229 -20.18 3.15 9.31
CA VAL A 229 -20.22 1.70 9.51
C VAL A 229 -19.02 1.03 8.84
N MET A 230 -18.69 1.39 7.60
CA MET A 230 -17.54 0.83 6.89
C MET A 230 -16.20 1.15 7.57
N LEU A 231 -16.00 2.39 8.01
CA LEU A 231 -14.81 2.78 8.77
C LEU A 231 -14.74 2.08 10.13
N GLY A 232 -15.88 1.88 10.81
CA GLY A 232 -15.95 1.13 12.05
C GLY A 232 -15.58 -0.34 11.88
N ILE A 233 -16.10 -0.99 10.84
CA ILE A 233 -15.73 -2.37 10.47
C ILE A 233 -14.24 -2.44 10.14
N THR A 234 -13.73 -1.48 9.37
CA THR A 234 -12.30 -1.42 9.01
C THR A 234 -11.43 -1.28 10.26
N ALA A 235 -11.76 -0.35 11.15
CA ALA A 235 -11.04 -0.18 12.41
C ALA A 235 -11.04 -1.48 13.22
N LEU A 236 -12.21 -2.11 13.39
CA LEU A 236 -12.35 -3.36 14.14
C LEU A 236 -11.49 -4.49 13.56
N LEU A 237 -11.61 -4.74 12.24
CA LEU A 237 -10.87 -5.82 11.56
C LEU A 237 -9.36 -5.62 11.70
N PHE A 238 -8.87 -4.41 11.50
CA PHE A 238 -7.44 -4.13 11.58
C PHE A 238 -6.90 -4.10 13.01
N VAL A 239 -7.72 -3.73 14.02
CA VAL A 239 -7.34 -3.89 15.44
C VAL A 239 -7.15 -5.36 15.76
N VAL A 240 -8.08 -6.23 15.33
CA VAL A 240 -7.97 -7.68 15.54
C VAL A 240 -6.71 -8.22 14.86
N LEU A 241 -6.43 -7.80 13.62
CA LEU A 241 -5.20 -8.16 12.92
C LEU A 241 -3.95 -7.67 13.62
N GLY A 242 -3.94 -6.42 14.10
CA GLY A 242 -2.80 -5.84 14.79
C GLY A 242 -2.49 -6.57 16.09
N ILE A 243 -3.52 -6.90 16.88
CA ILE A 243 -3.36 -7.72 18.10
C ILE A 243 -2.78 -9.09 17.74
N GLN A 244 -3.29 -9.74 16.70
CA GLN A 244 -2.78 -11.05 16.28
C GLN A 244 -1.34 -10.99 15.77
N GLN A 245 -0.99 -9.98 14.98
CA GLN A 245 0.39 -9.78 14.54
C GLN A 245 1.32 -9.49 15.71
N LEU A 246 0.87 -8.70 16.68
CA LEU A 246 1.62 -8.41 17.90
C LEU A 246 1.84 -9.68 18.72
N VAL A 247 0.80 -10.49 18.95
CA VAL A 247 0.91 -11.78 19.64
C VAL A 247 1.90 -12.67 18.90
N LYS A 248 1.74 -12.87 17.59
CA LYS A 248 2.67 -13.67 16.77
C LYS A 248 4.10 -13.16 16.79
N ALA A 249 4.31 -11.84 16.83
CA ALA A 249 5.64 -11.24 16.89
C ALA A 249 6.29 -11.43 18.27
N LEU A 250 5.47 -11.46 19.34
CA LEU A 250 5.94 -11.60 20.72
C LEU A 250 6.11 -13.07 21.16
N THR A 251 5.35 -14.03 20.62
CA THR A 251 5.47 -15.46 20.98
C THR A 251 6.91 -15.99 20.85
N PRO A 252 7.67 -15.72 19.76
CA PRO A 252 9.07 -16.16 19.66
C PRO A 252 10.02 -15.48 20.64
N ILE A 253 9.67 -14.28 21.13
CA ILE A 253 10.49 -13.47 22.04
C ILE A 253 10.22 -13.84 23.51
N LEU A 254 8.99 -14.28 23.81
CA LEU A 254 8.53 -14.62 25.17
C LEU A 254 8.76 -16.09 25.55
N GLY A 255 9.34 -16.90 24.65
CA GLY A 255 9.59 -18.34 24.85
C GLY A 255 8.58 -19.20 24.12
N GLY A 256 9.10 -20.23 23.42
CA GLY A 256 8.34 -21.15 22.56
C GLY A 256 7.15 -21.84 23.21
#